data_AF-I1CK44-F1
#
_entry.id   AF-I1CK44-F1
#
_cell.length_a   1.000
_cell.length_b   1.000
_cell.length_c   1.000
_cell.angle_alpha   90.00
_cell.angle_beta   90.00
_cell.angle_gamma   90.00
#
_symmetry.space_group_name_H-M   'P 1'
#
loop_
_entity.id
_entity.type
_entity.pdbx_description
1 polymer ?
#
loop_
_entity_poly.entity_id
_entity_poly.type
_entity_poly.pdbx_seq_one_letter_code
_entity_poly.pdbx_strand_id
1 'polypeptide(L)' 'MKIASIVLLALGSYLLNPNVVEAQGSCWKACYPKKPECPEGWYPKKLGNCWTCCYGPTD' A
#
# COMPACT_ATOMS: atom_id res chain seq x y z
N MET A 1 -29.24 12.37 21.10
CA MET A 1 -28.79 12.97 19.82
C MET A 1 -27.29 13.34 19.77
N LYS A 2 -26.52 13.28 20.86
CA LYS A 2 -25.07 13.61 20.88
C LYS A 2 -24.14 12.39 20.70
N ILE A 3 -24.67 11.22 21.02
CA ILE A 3 -24.01 9.91 20.92
C ILE A 3 -23.77 9.47 19.46
N ALA A 4 -24.67 9.83 18.53
CA ALA A 4 -24.51 9.50 17.12
C ALA A 4 -23.26 10.15 16.48
N SER A 5 -22.93 11.38 16.91
CA SER A 5 -21.76 12.12 16.41
C SER A 5 -20.43 11.50 16.85
N ILE A 6 -20.37 10.89 18.03
CA ILE A 6 -19.14 10.26 18.56
C ILE A 6 -18.84 8.95 17.82
N VAL A 7 -19.90 8.18 17.51
CA VAL A 7 -19.78 6.90 16.77
C VAL A 7 -19.25 7.12 15.34
N LEU A 8 -19.68 8.20 14.68
CA LEU A 8 -19.22 8.54 13.33
C LEU A 8 -17.73 8.90 13.28
N LEU A 9 -17.22 9.62 14.28
CA LEU A 9 -15.81 10.01 14.34
C LEU A 9 -14.89 8.80 14.60
N ALA A 10 -15.29 7.89 15.48
CA ALA A 10 -14.51 6.69 15.79
C ALA A 10 -14.35 5.79 14.56
N LEU A 11 -15.43 5.51 13.82
CA LEU A 11 -15.38 4.67 12.62
C LEU A 11 -14.63 5.31 11.45
N GLY A 12 -14.74 6.63 11.26
CA GLY A 12 -13.98 7.36 10.24
C GLY A 12 -12.46 7.27 10.42
N SER A 13 -12.00 7.16 11.67
CA SER A 13 -10.59 7.03 12.02
C SER A 13 -10.01 5.66 11.64
N TYR A 14 -10.83 4.60 11.62
CA TYR A 14 -10.40 3.25 11.25
C TYR A 14 -10.17 3.06 9.74
N LEU A 15 -10.89 3.81 8.90
CA LEU A 15 -10.74 3.74 7.44
C LEU A 15 -9.56 4.55 6.90
N LEU A 16 -9.04 5.49 7.70
CA LEU A 16 -7.89 6.33 7.35
C LEU A 16 -6.55 5.74 7.76
N ASN A 17 -6.49 4.49 8.27
CA ASN A 17 -5.22 3.86 8.61
C ASN A 17 -4.46 3.53 7.30
N PRO A 18 -3.38 4.25 6.95
CA PRO A 18 -2.51 3.86 5.84
C PRO A 18 -1.64 2.65 6.22
N ASN A 19 -1.81 2.13 7.44
CA ASN A 19 -1.09 1.00 8.01
C ASN A 19 -1.53 -0.37 7.46
N VAL A 20 -2.27 -0.41 6.35
CA VAL A 20 -2.06 -1.50 5.39
C VAL A 20 -0.71 -1.26 4.69
N VAL A 21 0.35 -1.14 5.50
CA VAL A 21 1.70 -1.50 5.10
C VAL A 21 1.63 -3.00 5.02
N GLU A 22 1.23 -3.43 3.84
CA GLU A 22 1.33 -4.78 3.35
C GLU A 22 2.66 -5.36 3.85
N ALA A 23 2.56 -6.37 4.70
CA ALA A 23 3.71 -7.08 5.25
C ALA A 23 4.38 -7.90 4.14
N GLN A 24 4.89 -7.27 3.08
CA GLN A 24 5.38 -7.96 1.89
C GLN A 24 6.50 -7.17 1.21
N GLY A 25 7.73 -7.47 1.62
CA GLY A 25 8.95 -7.09 0.89
C GLY A 25 9.36 -5.63 0.97
N SER A 26 10.66 -5.38 0.78
CA SER A 26 11.18 -4.01 0.64
C SER A 26 10.91 -3.54 -0.79
N CYS A 27 10.08 -2.51 -0.97
CA CYS A 27 9.80 -1.92 -2.27
C CYS A 27 10.56 -0.62 -2.49
N TRP A 28 10.93 -0.33 -3.75
CA TRP A 28 11.43 0.98 -4.12
C TRP A 28 10.36 2.05 -3.94
N LYS A 29 10.79 3.27 -3.62
CA LYS A 29 9.92 4.47 -3.56
C LYS A 29 9.66 5.08 -4.94
N ALA A 30 9.96 4.34 -6.01
CA ALA A 30 9.73 4.75 -7.39
C ALA A 30 8.30 4.43 -7.81
N CYS A 31 7.72 5.29 -8.64
CA CYS A 31 6.38 5.13 -9.18
C CYS A 31 6.47 5.18 -10.71
N TYR A 32 6.48 4.00 -11.32
CA TYR A 32 6.58 3.84 -12.76
C TYR A 32 5.19 3.76 -13.40
N PRO A 33 4.92 4.53 -14.47
CA PRO A 33 3.61 4.51 -15.14
C PRO A 33 3.34 3.19 -15.87
N LYS A 34 4.39 2.42 -16.19
CA LYS A 34 4.33 1.11 -16.85
C LYS A 34 5.10 0.08 -16.03
N LYS A 35 4.82 -1.20 -16.24
CA LYS A 35 5.51 -2.31 -15.57
C LYS A 35 7.02 -2.25 -15.89
N PRO A 36 7.90 -2.03 -14.90
CA PRO A 36 9.34 -1.96 -15.12
C PRO A 36 9.94 -3.37 -15.24
N GLU A 37 11.12 -3.44 -15.85
CA GLU A 37 12.04 -4.56 -15.66
C GLU A 37 12.79 -4.32 -14.34
N CYS A 38 12.73 -5.29 -13.43
CA CYS A 38 13.39 -5.21 -12.13
C CYS A 38 14.70 -6.00 -12.16
N PRO A 39 15.71 -5.59 -11.36
CA PRO A 39 16.96 -6.34 -11.22
C PRO A 39 16.74 -7.76 -10.72
N GLU A 40 17.77 -8.61 -10.83
CA GLU A 40 17.73 -9.98 -10.30
C GLU A 40 17.35 -10.00 -8.81
N GLY A 41 16.43 -10.90 -8.44
CA GLY A 41 15.90 -11.00 -7.08
C GLY A 41 14.80 -9.98 -6.75
N TRP A 42 14.47 -9.07 -7.66
CA TRP A 42 13.36 -8.12 -7.52
C TRP A 42 12.24 -8.46 -8.50
N TYR A 43 11.01 -8.13 -8.13
CA TYR A 43 9.84 -8.34 -8.97
C TYR A 43 9.01 -7.06 -9.08
N PRO A 44 8.38 -6.82 -10.25
CA PRO A 44 7.50 -5.67 -10.43
C PRO A 44 6.17 -5.90 -9.73
N LYS A 45 5.79 -4.98 -8.84
CA LYS A 45 4.50 -4.98 -8.11
C LYS A 45 3.73 -3.71 -8.44
N LYS A 46 2.41 -3.82 -8.60
CA LYS A 46 1.52 -2.68 -8.81
C LYS A 46 1.00 -2.18 -7.47
N LEU A 47 1.30 -0.93 -7.12
CA LEU A 47 0.84 -0.26 -5.91
C LEU A 47 -0.05 0.93 -6.32
N GLY A 48 -1.35 0.81 -6.07
CA GLY A 48 -2.35 1.77 -6.54
C GLY A 48 -2.33 1.92 -8.06
N ASN A 49 -1.98 3.12 -8.53
CA ASN A 49 -2.01 3.46 -9.96
C ASN A 49 -0.65 3.33 -10.68
N CYS A 50 0.42 2.92 -9.98
CA CYS A 50 1.73 2.77 -10.59
C CYS A 50 2.43 1.47 -10.20
N TRP A 51 3.54 1.22 -10.87
CA TRP A 51 4.40 0.06 -10.65
C TRP A 51 5.65 0.44 -9.87
N THR A 52 6.17 -0.49 -9.10
CA THR A 52 7.46 -0.40 -8.41
C THR A 52 8.16 -1.75 -8.44
N CYS A 53 9.43 -1.80 -8.09
CA CYS A 53 10.15 -3.05 -7.86
C CYS A 53 10.17 -3.35 -6.35
N CYS A 54 9.84 -4.58 -5.99
CA CYS A 54 9.88 -5.08 -4.61
C CYS A 54 10.83 -6.28 -4.50
N TYR A 55 11.38 -6.47 -3.30
CA TYR A 55 12.28 -7.55 -2.95
C TYR A 55 11.63 -8.46 -1.91
N GLY A 56 11.62 -9.76 -2.16
CA GLY A 56 11.04 -10.77 -1.27
C GLY A 56 10.24 -11.83 -2.01
N PRO A 57 9.61 -12.77 -1.29
CA PRO A 57 8.72 -13.75 -1.89
C PRO A 57 7.52 -13.04 -2.53
N THR A 58 7.21 -13.42 -3.76
CA THR A 58 5.99 -13.03 -4.46
C THR A 58 4.82 -13.77 -3.80
N ASP A 59 4.06 -13.09 -2.95
CA ASP A 59 2.74 -13.55 -2.50
C ASP A 59 1.71 -13.39 -3.64
#